data_AF-A0A963WK59-F1
#
_entry.id   AF-A0A963WK59-F1
#
_cell.length_a   1.000
_cell.length_b   1.000
_cell.length_c   1.000
_cell.angle_alpha   90.00
_cell.angle_beta   90.00
_cell.angle_gamma   90.00
#
_symmetry.space_group_name_H-M   'P 1'
#
loop_
_entity.id
_entity.type
_entity.pdbx_description
1 polymer ?
#
loop_
_entity_poly.entity_id
_entity_poly.type
_entity_poly.pdbx_seq_one_letter_code
_entity_poly.pdbx_strand_id
1 'polypeptide(L)'
;MPIVNSLLGIALILAIGFLLSSNRKAVRPRVVAAAFALQAGFAALVLYVPVGNRALQAVAFGISSLLGYAHKGTEFLFGAFASDSLGQMFALQALPTIVFFAALIAILYHLRVMPFVIRWIGGGLEKVTGISKVESLCAASNIFVGQSESPLVIRPYLAGLAPSQLFCVMTVGLAGVAGTILAAYAAMGIRIDYLVAASFMSAPGGILMAKLMMPDPPELAVDAATDAQIALHEDDEHAANVIMAASQGAQTG
;
A
#
# COMPACT_ATOMS: atom_id res chain seq x y z
N MET A 1 14.26 -22.73 -19.54
CA MET A 1 13.20 -23.13 -18.59
C MET A 1 12.73 -21.89 -17.83
N PRO A 2 11.55 -21.32 -18.14
CA PRO A 2 11.13 -20.01 -17.61
C PRO A 2 11.03 -19.99 -16.08
N ILE A 3 10.55 -21.08 -15.47
CA ILE A 3 10.44 -21.20 -14.00
C ILE A 3 11.82 -21.15 -13.32
N VAL A 4 12.81 -21.85 -13.88
CA VAL A 4 14.18 -21.83 -13.36
C VAL A 4 14.77 -20.43 -13.44
N ASN A 5 14.52 -19.70 -14.54
CA ASN A 5 14.96 -18.32 -14.69
C ASN A 5 14.30 -17.40 -13.66
N SER A 6 12.99 -17.56 -13.38
CA SER A 6 12.29 -16.79 -12.35
C SER A 6 12.83 -17.07 -10.95
N LEU A 7 13.08 -18.34 -10.61
CA LEU A 7 13.67 -18.72 -9.33
C LEU A 7 15.09 -18.17 -9.15
N LEU A 8 15.90 -18.21 -10.20
CA LEU A 8 17.24 -17.59 -10.22
C LEU A 8 17.15 -16.08 -10.03
N GLY A 9 16.18 -15.41 -10.66
CA GLY A 9 15.96 -13.97 -10.48
C GLY A 9 15.58 -13.61 -9.05
N ILE A 10 14.65 -14.36 -8.44
CA ILE A 10 14.27 -14.18 -7.03
C ILE A 10 15.48 -14.39 -6.12
N ALA A 11 16.23 -15.47 -6.32
CA ALA A 11 17.43 -15.76 -5.54
C ALA A 11 18.48 -14.65 -5.68
N LEU A 12 18.65 -14.08 -6.88
CA LEU A 12 19.58 -12.98 -7.13
C LEU A 12 19.17 -11.71 -6.39
N ILE A 13 17.87 -11.33 -6.43
CA ILE A 13 17.37 -10.15 -5.72
C ILE A 13 17.57 -10.30 -4.20
N LEU A 14 17.25 -11.47 -3.65
CA LEU A 14 17.47 -11.77 -2.24
C LEU A 14 18.97 -11.79 -1.89
N ALA A 15 19.82 -12.33 -2.77
CA ALA A 15 21.26 -12.32 -2.57
C ALA A 15 21.82 -10.90 -2.53
N ILE A 16 21.37 -10.01 -3.43
CA ILE A 16 21.76 -8.60 -3.42
C ILE A 16 21.32 -7.92 -2.12
N GLY A 17 20.05 -8.12 -1.70
CA GLY A 17 19.55 -7.59 -0.44
C GLY A 17 20.34 -8.08 0.78
N PHE A 18 20.71 -9.36 0.80
CA PHE A 18 21.53 -9.95 1.87
C PHE A 18 22.98 -9.45 1.85
N LEU A 19 23.57 -9.23 0.67
CA LEU A 19 24.93 -8.70 0.54
C LEU A 19 25.02 -7.26 1.05
N LEU A 20 23.98 -6.46 0.79
CA LEU A 20 23.84 -5.08 1.27
C LEU A 20 23.32 -4.98 2.72
N SER A 21 23.15 -6.12 3.41
CA SER A 21 22.65 -6.14 4.78
C SER A 21 23.62 -5.49 5.76
N SER A 22 23.12 -4.57 6.59
CA SER A 22 23.90 -3.89 7.64
C SER A 22 24.41 -4.85 8.71
N ASN A 23 23.65 -5.91 9.02
CA ASN A 23 24.06 -6.94 9.96
C ASN A 23 23.44 -8.30 9.59
N ARG A 24 24.17 -9.07 8.77
CA ARG A 24 23.75 -10.40 8.30
C ARG A 24 23.41 -11.40 9.41
N LYS A 25 24.00 -11.25 10.60
CA LYS A 25 23.75 -12.14 11.75
C LYS A 25 22.45 -11.83 12.49
N ALA A 26 21.95 -10.61 12.37
CA ALA A 26 20.69 -10.18 12.98
C ALA A 26 19.46 -10.48 12.11
N VAL A 27 19.65 -10.98 10.89
CA VAL A 27 18.54 -11.35 9.99
C VAL A 27 17.71 -12.46 10.63
N ARG A 28 16.45 -12.14 10.95
CA ARG A 28 15.51 -13.07 11.58
C ARG A 28 14.82 -13.91 10.50
N PRO A 29 15.14 -15.21 10.35
CA PRO A 29 14.60 -16.03 9.27
C PRO A 29 13.08 -16.17 9.36
N ARG A 30 12.52 -16.16 10.57
CA ARG A 30 11.07 -16.14 10.79
C ARG A 30 10.40 -14.97 10.07
N VAL A 31 10.96 -13.77 10.15
CA VAL A 31 10.38 -12.55 9.55
C VAL A 31 10.52 -12.57 8.04
N VAL A 32 11.74 -12.81 7.55
CA VAL A 32 12.07 -12.81 6.11
C VAL A 32 11.33 -13.94 5.38
N ALA A 33 11.37 -15.16 5.90
CA ALA A 33 10.67 -16.29 5.27
C ALA A 33 9.15 -16.12 5.31
N ALA A 34 8.59 -15.60 6.40
CA ALA A 34 7.15 -15.34 6.47
C ALA A 34 6.71 -14.23 5.51
N ALA A 35 7.48 -13.14 5.40
CA ALA A 35 7.19 -12.07 4.44
C ALA A 35 7.26 -12.56 3.00
N PHE A 36 8.30 -13.33 2.64
CA PHE A 36 8.42 -13.96 1.32
C PHE A 36 7.27 -14.93 1.05
N ALA A 37 6.93 -15.79 2.02
CA ALA A 37 5.83 -16.74 1.89
C ALA A 37 4.48 -16.05 1.74
N LEU A 38 4.25 -14.93 2.44
CA LEU A 38 3.03 -14.14 2.31
C LEU A 38 2.93 -13.51 0.92
N GLN A 39 4.02 -12.92 0.40
CA GLN A 39 4.06 -12.34 -0.94
C GLN A 39 3.85 -13.42 -2.02
N ALA A 40 4.61 -14.51 -1.98
CA ALA A 40 4.52 -15.60 -2.95
C ALA A 40 3.18 -16.35 -2.86
N GLY A 41 2.69 -16.58 -1.64
CA GLY A 41 1.40 -17.21 -1.38
C GLY A 41 0.24 -16.36 -1.89
N PHE A 42 0.26 -15.05 -1.65
CA PHE A 42 -0.73 -14.14 -2.21
C PHE A 42 -0.67 -14.13 -3.74
N ALA A 43 0.52 -14.06 -4.34
CA ALA A 43 0.69 -14.15 -5.79
C ALA A 43 0.11 -15.43 -6.37
N ALA A 44 0.40 -16.59 -5.76
CA ALA A 44 -0.17 -17.87 -6.17
C ALA A 44 -1.70 -17.89 -6.03
N LEU A 45 -2.23 -17.34 -4.93
CA LEU A 45 -3.67 -17.28 -4.70
C LEU A 45 -4.38 -16.46 -5.79
N VAL A 46 -3.88 -15.26 -6.11
CA VAL A 46 -4.61 -14.33 -7.01
C VAL A 46 -4.27 -14.51 -8.49
N LEU A 47 -3.09 -15.03 -8.82
CA LEU A 47 -2.64 -15.20 -10.22
C LEU A 47 -2.77 -16.64 -10.74
N TYR A 48 -2.76 -17.65 -9.86
CA TYR A 48 -2.79 -19.06 -10.26
C TYR A 48 -4.09 -19.78 -9.87
N VAL A 49 -4.58 -19.57 -8.65
CA VAL A 49 -5.80 -20.25 -8.17
C VAL A 49 -7.05 -19.59 -8.78
N PRO A 50 -7.93 -20.35 -9.47
CA PRO A 50 -9.10 -19.76 -10.15
C PRO A 50 -10.03 -18.95 -9.25
N VAL A 51 -10.22 -19.39 -7.99
CA VAL A 51 -11.07 -18.68 -7.03
C VAL A 51 -10.46 -17.34 -6.64
N GLY A 52 -9.15 -17.29 -6.36
CA GLY A 52 -8.47 -16.04 -6.02
C GLY A 52 -8.36 -15.11 -7.24
N ASN A 53 -8.20 -15.66 -8.44
CA ASN A 53 -8.23 -14.88 -9.68
C ASN A 53 -9.60 -14.22 -9.90
N ARG A 54 -10.71 -14.93 -9.68
CA ARG A 54 -12.06 -14.34 -9.74
C ARG A 54 -12.26 -13.26 -8.69
N ALA A 55 -11.75 -13.45 -7.47
CA ALA A 55 -11.81 -12.43 -6.43
C ALA A 55 -11.03 -11.17 -6.83
N LEU A 56 -9.82 -11.33 -7.39
CA LEU A 56 -9.02 -10.22 -7.90
C LEU A 56 -9.74 -9.48 -9.04
N GLN A 57 -10.33 -10.22 -9.99
CA GLN A 57 -11.11 -9.63 -11.08
C GLN A 57 -12.34 -8.86 -10.56
N ALA A 58 -13.01 -9.36 -9.52
CA ALA A 58 -14.14 -8.66 -8.91
C ALA A 58 -13.71 -7.32 -8.27
N VAL A 59 -12.57 -7.30 -7.57
CA VAL A 59 -11.99 -6.05 -7.03
C VAL A 59 -11.60 -5.10 -8.16
N ALA A 60 -10.94 -5.62 -9.20
CA ALA A 60 -10.54 -4.83 -10.37
C ALA A 60 -11.75 -4.23 -11.11
N PHE A 61 -12.85 -4.98 -11.22
CA PHE A 61 -14.11 -4.49 -11.78
C PHE A 61 -14.73 -3.38 -10.92
N GLY A 62 -14.66 -3.50 -9.59
CA GLY A 62 -15.07 -2.44 -8.68
C GLY A 62 -14.30 -1.14 -8.90
N ILE A 63 -12.96 -1.22 -9.00
CA ILE A 63 -12.11 -0.06 -9.28
C ILE A 63 -12.37 0.51 -10.68
N SER A 64 -12.58 -0.36 -11.68
CA SER A 64 -12.97 0.07 -13.03
C SER A 64 -14.29 0.84 -13.05
N SER A 65 -15.26 0.42 -12.22
CA SER A 65 -16.54 1.13 -12.08
C SER A 65 -16.34 2.51 -11.43
N LEU A 66 -15.48 2.61 -10.41
CA LEU A 66 -15.12 3.88 -9.78
C LEU A 66 -14.43 4.85 -10.77
N LEU A 67 -13.55 4.33 -11.65
CA LEU A 67 -12.96 5.11 -12.73
C LEU A 67 -14.02 5.63 -13.70
N GLY A 68 -15.05 4.84 -13.99
CA GLY A 68 -16.21 5.27 -14.78
C GLY A 68 -16.95 6.45 -14.15
N TYR A 69 -17.10 6.48 -12.82
CA TYR A 69 -17.70 7.61 -12.11
C TYR A 69 -16.79 8.85 -12.12
N ALA A 70 -15.49 8.67 -11.94
CA ALA A 70 -14.51 9.76 -12.07
C ALA A 70 -14.55 10.39 -13.47
N HIS A 71 -14.68 9.56 -14.51
CA HIS A 71 -14.79 10.02 -15.89
C HIS A 71 -16.05 10.88 -16.11
N LYS A 72 -17.19 10.52 -15.49
CA LYS A 72 -18.41 11.35 -15.53
C LYS A 72 -18.23 12.71 -14.88
N GLY A 73 -17.50 12.81 -13.77
CA GLY A 73 -17.14 14.10 -13.16
C GLY A 73 -16.21 14.93 -14.05
N THR A 74 -15.28 14.27 -14.74
CA THR A 74 -14.35 14.91 -15.69
C THR A 74 -15.08 15.45 -16.91
N GLU A 75 -16.00 14.67 -17.49
CA GLU A 75 -16.86 15.06 -18.62
C GLU A 75 -17.73 16.28 -18.25
N PHE A 76 -18.25 16.31 -17.02
CA PHE A 76 -19.00 17.47 -16.51
C PHE A 76 -18.13 18.74 -16.39
N LEU A 77 -16.89 18.62 -15.90
CA LEU A 77 -16.00 19.76 -15.69
C LEU A 77 -15.40 20.32 -16.99
N PHE A 78 -14.98 19.43 -17.91
CA PHE A 78 -14.22 19.81 -19.10
C PHE A 78 -15.01 19.70 -20.40
N GLY A 79 -16.24 19.16 -20.38
CA GLY A 79 -17.13 19.10 -21.55
C GLY A 79 -16.47 18.43 -22.76
N ALA A 80 -16.60 19.06 -23.93
CA ALA A 80 -16.02 18.55 -25.18
C ALA A 80 -14.48 18.46 -25.18
N PHE A 81 -13.78 19.17 -24.28
CA PHE A 81 -12.32 19.05 -24.16
C PHE A 81 -11.88 17.71 -23.55
N ALA A 82 -12.78 16.98 -22.89
CA ALA A 82 -12.53 15.63 -22.39
C ALA A 82 -12.64 14.56 -23.49
N SER A 83 -13.30 14.84 -24.62
CA SER A 83 -13.57 13.89 -25.70
C SER A 83 -12.80 14.15 -27.00
N ASP A 84 -12.15 15.30 -27.12
CA ASP A 84 -11.32 15.66 -28.28
C ASP A 84 -9.88 15.12 -28.16
N SER A 85 -9.01 15.35 -29.15
CA SER A 85 -7.58 14.99 -29.12
C SER A 85 -6.83 15.52 -27.88
N LEU A 86 -7.31 16.61 -27.27
CA LEU A 86 -6.85 17.15 -25.99
C LEU A 86 -7.29 16.29 -24.79
N GLY A 87 -8.42 15.60 -24.88
CA GLY A 87 -8.90 14.63 -23.88
C GLY A 87 -8.07 13.36 -23.80
N GLN A 88 -7.17 13.13 -24.77
CA GLN A 88 -6.10 12.11 -24.70
C GLN A 88 -4.83 12.64 -24.01
N MET A 89 -4.77 13.92 -23.67
CA MET A 89 -3.68 14.45 -22.85
C MET A 89 -3.79 13.84 -21.47
N PHE A 90 -2.69 13.22 -21.03
CA PHE A 90 -2.54 12.62 -19.71
C PHE A 90 -3.11 13.51 -18.59
N ALA A 91 -2.89 14.83 -18.67
CA ALA A 91 -3.37 15.79 -17.68
C ALA A 91 -4.90 15.75 -17.47
N LEU A 92 -5.68 15.63 -18.55
CA LEU A 92 -7.15 15.65 -18.47
C LEU A 92 -7.76 14.28 -18.13
N GLN A 93 -6.99 13.18 -18.25
CA GLN A 93 -7.44 11.83 -17.87
C GLN A 93 -7.00 11.42 -16.47
N ALA A 94 -5.75 11.71 -16.11
CA ALA A 94 -5.14 11.21 -14.89
C ALA A 94 -5.37 12.13 -13.69
N LEU A 95 -5.22 13.46 -13.85
CA LEU A 95 -5.30 14.39 -12.70
C LEU A 95 -6.70 14.44 -12.08
N PRO A 96 -7.81 14.54 -12.84
CA PRO A 96 -9.14 14.52 -12.25
C PRO A 96 -9.45 13.21 -11.52
N THR A 97 -8.89 12.11 -12.02
CA THR A 97 -8.99 10.80 -11.39
C THR A 97 -8.27 10.78 -10.04
N ILE A 98 -7.08 11.38 -9.93
CA ILE A 98 -6.36 11.53 -8.65
C ILE A 98 -7.21 12.30 -7.63
N VAL A 99 -7.76 13.45 -8.03
CA VAL A 99 -8.62 14.29 -7.19
C VAL A 99 -9.85 13.51 -6.69
N PHE A 100 -10.52 12.78 -7.58
CA PHE A 100 -11.66 11.94 -7.23
C PHE A 100 -11.30 10.85 -6.20
N PHE A 101 -10.20 10.12 -6.43
CA PHE A 101 -9.78 9.06 -5.51
C PHE A 101 -9.28 9.61 -4.17
N ALA A 102 -8.66 10.79 -4.14
CA ALA A 102 -8.26 11.46 -2.90
C ALA A 102 -9.50 11.83 -2.07
N ALA A 103 -10.53 12.40 -2.70
CA ALA A 103 -11.83 12.67 -2.06
C ALA A 103 -12.51 11.38 -1.54
N LEU A 104 -12.50 10.31 -2.34
CA LEU A 104 -13.08 9.02 -1.94
C LEU A 104 -12.34 8.42 -0.75
N ILE A 105 -11.01 8.41 -0.75
CA ILE A 105 -10.21 7.89 0.36
C ILE A 105 -10.49 8.71 1.62
N ALA A 106 -10.53 10.05 1.53
CA ALA A 106 -10.87 10.91 2.66
C ALA A 106 -12.26 10.59 3.24
N ILE A 107 -13.27 10.35 2.39
CA ILE A 107 -14.59 9.87 2.82
C ILE A 107 -14.47 8.53 3.58
N LEU A 108 -13.72 7.56 3.05
CA LEU A 108 -13.58 6.25 3.67
C LEU A 108 -12.81 6.29 5.00
N TYR A 109 -11.90 7.25 5.18
CA TYR A 109 -11.27 7.54 6.46
C TYR A 109 -12.29 8.16 7.44
N HIS A 110 -13.07 9.15 7.00
CA HIS A 110 -14.12 9.77 7.82
C HIS A 110 -15.19 8.76 8.27
N LEU A 111 -15.58 7.83 7.39
CA LEU A 111 -16.53 6.75 7.69
C LEU A 111 -15.92 5.58 8.48
N ARG A 112 -14.62 5.65 8.84
CA ARG A 112 -13.86 4.61 9.56
C ARG A 112 -13.74 3.25 8.87
N VAL A 113 -14.00 3.18 7.56
CA VAL A 113 -13.81 1.95 6.77
C VAL A 113 -12.32 1.65 6.62
N MET A 114 -11.51 2.67 6.29
CA MET A 114 -10.06 2.53 6.10
C MET A 114 -9.32 2.11 7.38
N PRO A 115 -9.48 2.81 8.53
CA PRO A 115 -8.94 2.39 9.81
C PRO A 115 -9.25 0.93 10.17
N PHE A 116 -10.49 0.49 9.93
CA PHE A 116 -10.90 -0.89 10.19
C PHE A 116 -10.12 -1.88 9.33
N VAL A 117 -10.08 -1.69 8.01
CA VAL A 117 -9.37 -2.59 7.07
C VAL A 117 -7.87 -2.62 7.37
N ILE A 118 -7.24 -1.46 7.59
CA ILE A 118 -5.81 -1.35 7.89
C ILE A 118 -5.47 -2.10 9.18
N ARG A 119 -6.29 -1.97 10.22
CA ARG A 119 -6.07 -2.68 11.49
C ARG A 119 -6.15 -4.19 11.33
N TRP A 120 -7.08 -4.70 10.51
CA TRP A 120 -7.18 -6.13 10.23
C TRP A 120 -5.98 -6.66 9.45
N ILE A 121 -5.59 -5.97 8.37
CA ILE A 121 -4.45 -6.38 7.55
C ILE A 121 -3.14 -6.26 8.33
N GLY A 122 -2.94 -5.14 9.05
CA GLY A 122 -1.76 -4.87 9.86
C GLY A 122 -1.61 -5.88 11.01
N GLY A 123 -2.69 -6.20 11.72
CA GLY A 123 -2.64 -7.25 12.74
C GLY A 123 -2.36 -8.65 12.17
N GLY A 124 -2.83 -8.93 10.95
CA GLY A 124 -2.48 -10.15 10.21
C GLY A 124 -0.99 -10.20 9.85
N LEU A 125 -0.46 -9.12 9.28
CA LEU A 125 0.96 -8.98 8.94
C LEU A 125 1.85 -9.11 10.17
N GLU A 126 1.51 -8.44 11.27
CA GLU A 126 2.19 -8.53 12.57
C GLU A 126 2.25 -9.97 13.06
N LYS A 127 1.09 -10.66 13.11
CA LYS A 127 1.01 -12.02 13.64
C LYS A 127 1.81 -13.03 12.81
N VAL A 128 1.80 -12.87 11.49
CA VAL A 128 2.49 -13.79 10.57
C VAL A 128 3.99 -13.51 10.53
N THR A 129 4.40 -12.26 10.39
CA THR A 129 5.81 -11.88 10.22
C THR A 129 6.55 -11.71 11.54
N GLY A 130 5.87 -11.28 12.61
CA GLY A 130 6.47 -10.99 13.92
C GLY A 130 7.23 -9.66 13.98
N ILE A 131 6.91 -8.71 13.09
CA ILE A 131 7.42 -7.32 13.16
C ILE A 131 6.60 -6.49 14.16
N SER A 132 7.06 -5.27 14.47
CA SER A 132 6.31 -4.36 15.33
C SER A 132 4.95 -4.00 14.74
N LYS A 133 3.94 -3.85 15.60
CA LYS A 133 2.59 -3.40 15.24
C LYS A 133 2.58 -2.05 14.52
N VAL A 134 3.51 -1.17 14.85
CA VAL A 134 3.64 0.14 14.19
C VAL A 134 4.07 -0.04 12.73
N GLU A 135 5.02 -0.93 12.48
CA GLU A 135 5.51 -1.23 11.13
C GLU A 135 4.45 -1.94 10.30
N SER A 136 3.74 -2.91 10.90
CA SER A 136 2.70 -3.67 10.21
C SER A 136 1.49 -2.82 9.86
N LEU A 137 1.06 -1.90 10.74
CA LEU A 137 -0.02 -0.96 10.46
C LEU A 137 0.39 0.02 9.36
N CYS A 138 1.61 0.55 9.39
CA CYS A 138 2.11 1.41 8.33
C CYS A 138 2.19 0.67 6.99
N ALA A 139 2.67 -0.58 7.00
CA ALA A 139 2.76 -1.41 5.80
C ALA A 139 1.37 -1.74 5.22
N ALA A 140 0.40 -2.06 6.08
CA ALA A 140 -0.98 -2.27 5.66
C ALA A 140 -1.63 -1.00 5.10
N SER A 141 -1.36 0.15 5.72
CA SER A 141 -1.81 1.46 5.25
C SER A 141 -1.30 1.77 3.84
N ASN A 142 -0.01 1.49 3.59
CA ASN A 142 0.65 1.76 2.31
C ASN A 142 0.12 0.96 1.11
N ILE A 143 -0.74 -0.05 1.33
CA ILE A 143 -1.45 -0.74 0.25
C ILE A 143 -2.46 0.20 -0.42
N PHE A 144 -3.00 1.15 0.35
CA PHE A 144 -4.10 2.03 -0.09
C PHE A 144 -3.68 3.49 -0.22
N VAL A 145 -2.85 3.98 0.71
CA VAL A 145 -2.38 5.36 0.74
C VAL A 145 -0.90 5.46 0.40
N GLY A 146 -0.45 6.63 -0.03
CA GLY A 146 0.92 6.84 -0.50
C GLY A 146 1.97 6.88 0.61
N GLN A 147 3.24 6.91 0.21
CA GLN A 147 4.41 7.00 1.10
C GLN A 147 4.42 8.24 2.04
N SER A 148 3.73 9.31 1.66
CA SER A 148 3.59 10.53 2.48
C SER A 148 2.47 10.43 3.51
N GLU A 149 1.47 9.57 3.26
CA GLU A 149 0.24 9.45 4.05
C GLU A 149 0.27 8.23 4.96
N SER A 150 0.89 7.12 4.52
CA SER A 150 0.97 5.90 5.30
C SER A 150 1.66 6.09 6.66
N PRO A 151 2.72 6.94 6.82
CA PRO A 151 3.31 7.21 8.12
C PRO A 151 2.42 8.04 9.05
N LEU A 152 1.45 8.81 8.53
CA LEU A 152 0.55 9.64 9.35
C LEU A 152 -0.33 8.77 10.25
N VAL A 153 -0.68 7.57 9.79
CA VAL A 153 -1.43 6.58 10.57
C VAL A 153 -0.72 6.20 11.89
N ILE A 154 0.61 6.35 11.91
CA ILE A 154 1.47 6.05 13.04
C ILE A 154 2.24 7.28 13.55
N ARG A 155 1.80 8.49 13.21
CA ARG A 155 2.46 9.78 13.48
C ARG A 155 3.12 9.93 14.87
N PRO A 156 2.48 9.58 15.99
CA PRO A 156 3.05 9.78 17.33
C PRO A 156 4.15 8.78 17.66
N TYR A 157 4.11 7.62 17.01
CA TYR A 157 5.08 6.56 17.23
C TYR A 157 6.33 6.78 16.37
N LEU A 158 6.25 7.61 15.31
CA LEU A 158 7.37 7.87 14.40
C LEU A 158 8.63 8.36 15.12
N ALA A 159 8.49 9.28 16.08
CA ALA A 159 9.62 9.84 16.82
C ALA A 159 10.33 8.80 17.71
N GLY A 160 9.64 7.72 18.09
CA GLY A 160 10.17 6.64 18.92
C GLY A 160 10.66 5.42 18.13
N LEU A 161 10.57 5.44 16.78
CA LEU A 161 10.99 4.30 15.97
C LEU A 161 12.51 4.13 15.96
N ALA A 162 12.95 2.89 16.11
CA ALA A 162 14.34 2.53 15.87
C ALA A 162 14.70 2.73 14.40
N PRO A 163 15.99 2.94 14.06
CA PRO A 163 16.43 3.11 12.68
C PRO A 163 15.99 1.99 11.73
N SER A 164 16.00 0.73 12.19
CA SER A 164 15.54 -0.43 11.40
C SER A 164 14.03 -0.43 11.14
N GLN A 165 13.24 0.10 12.08
CA GLN A 165 11.79 0.22 11.95
C GLN A 165 11.42 1.38 11.02
N LEU A 166 12.11 2.52 11.16
CA LEU A 166 11.95 3.65 10.25
C LEU A 166 12.38 3.26 8.82
N PHE A 167 13.47 2.51 8.67
CA PHE A 167 13.89 1.97 7.38
C PHE A 167 12.83 1.05 6.77
N CYS A 168 12.15 0.23 7.58
CA CYS A 168 11.04 -0.59 7.11
C CYS A 168 9.86 0.25 6.63
N VAL A 169 9.44 1.25 7.40
CA VAL A 169 8.38 2.19 7.00
C VAL A 169 8.71 2.87 5.66
N MET A 170 9.93 3.39 5.51
CA MET A 170 10.37 4.05 4.28
C MET A 170 10.45 3.07 3.09
N THR A 171 11.01 1.88 3.30
CA THR A 171 11.17 0.87 2.25
C THR A 171 9.82 0.37 1.76
N VAL A 172 8.88 0.10 2.68
CA VAL A 172 7.52 -0.29 2.31
C VAL A 172 6.81 0.85 1.57
N GLY A 173 6.97 2.09 2.04
CA GLY A 173 6.50 3.31 1.37
C GLY A 173 6.90 3.35 -0.10
N LEU A 174 8.20 3.17 -0.36
CA LEU A 174 8.80 3.19 -1.71
C LEU A 174 8.48 1.96 -2.56
N ALA A 175 8.20 0.82 -1.94
CA ALA A 175 7.87 -0.42 -2.66
C ALA A 175 6.44 -0.39 -3.23
N GLY A 176 5.54 0.38 -2.61
CA GLY A 176 4.14 0.48 -3.00
C GLY A 176 3.82 1.70 -3.86
N VAL A 177 2.55 1.79 -4.25
CA VAL A 177 1.98 2.94 -4.97
C VAL A 177 0.65 3.29 -4.29
N ALA A 178 0.37 4.58 -4.14
CA ALA A 178 -0.89 5.06 -3.60
C ALA A 178 -2.09 4.63 -4.47
N GLY A 179 -3.25 4.39 -3.88
CA GLY A 179 -4.48 4.08 -4.61
C GLY A 179 -4.88 5.19 -5.60
N THR A 180 -4.57 6.45 -5.28
CA THR A 180 -4.78 7.61 -6.16
C THR A 180 -3.94 7.52 -7.45
N ILE A 181 -2.67 7.12 -7.34
CA ILE A 181 -1.76 6.95 -8.48
C ILE A 181 -2.07 5.66 -9.24
N LEU A 182 -2.51 4.60 -8.56
CA LEU A 182 -3.01 3.39 -9.20
C LEU A 182 -4.14 3.71 -10.19
N ALA A 183 -5.07 4.59 -9.78
CA ALA A 183 -6.17 5.01 -10.63
C ALA A 183 -5.69 5.80 -11.87
N ALA A 184 -4.65 6.63 -11.72
CA ALA A 184 -4.00 7.29 -12.84
C ALA A 184 -3.34 6.29 -13.82
N TYR A 185 -2.63 5.29 -13.31
CA TYR A 185 -2.05 4.22 -14.15
C TYR A 185 -3.12 3.39 -14.86
N ALA A 186 -4.23 3.12 -14.20
CA ALA A 186 -5.37 2.45 -14.81
C ALA A 186 -5.98 3.29 -15.94
N ALA A 187 -6.10 4.61 -15.76
CA ALA A 187 -6.57 5.52 -16.81
C ALA A 187 -5.65 5.53 -18.05
N MET A 188 -4.35 5.24 -17.88
CA MET A 188 -3.40 5.04 -18.99
C MET A 188 -3.55 3.69 -19.70
N GLY A 189 -4.51 2.85 -19.31
CA GLY A 189 -4.74 1.53 -19.92
C GLY A 189 -3.93 0.39 -19.29
N ILE A 190 -3.26 0.62 -18.15
CA ILE A 190 -2.59 -0.44 -17.42
C ILE A 190 -3.63 -1.34 -16.74
N ARG A 191 -3.40 -2.65 -16.80
CA ARG A 191 -4.27 -3.68 -16.23
C ARG A 191 -4.48 -3.50 -14.72
N ILE A 192 -5.70 -3.12 -14.34
CA ILE A 192 -6.10 -2.86 -12.94
C ILE A 192 -5.88 -4.08 -12.05
N ASP A 193 -6.15 -5.28 -12.55
CA ASP A 193 -5.96 -6.52 -11.78
C ASP A 193 -4.50 -6.74 -11.38
N TYR A 194 -3.54 -6.40 -12.26
CA TYR A 194 -2.12 -6.44 -11.92
C TYR A 194 -1.69 -5.32 -10.99
N LEU A 195 -2.24 -4.11 -11.13
CA LEU A 195 -1.95 -3.01 -10.22
C LEU A 195 -2.44 -3.32 -8.79
N VAL A 196 -3.65 -3.86 -8.65
CA VAL A 196 -4.19 -4.29 -7.35
C VAL A 196 -3.33 -5.39 -6.75
N ALA A 197 -3.02 -6.43 -7.52
CA ALA A 197 -2.16 -7.51 -7.04
C ALA A 197 -0.79 -6.99 -6.57
N ALA A 198 -0.17 -6.08 -7.34
CA ALA A 198 1.10 -5.46 -7.00
C ALA A 198 1.02 -4.63 -5.70
N SER A 199 -0.03 -3.83 -5.50
CA SER A 199 -0.22 -3.04 -4.28
C SER A 199 -0.33 -3.90 -3.01
N PHE A 200 -0.99 -5.06 -3.08
CA PHE A 200 -1.03 -5.98 -1.94
C PHE A 200 0.29 -6.72 -1.73
N MET A 201 1.01 -7.05 -2.80
CA MET A 201 2.30 -7.75 -2.74
C MET A 201 3.44 -6.84 -2.27
N SER A 202 3.32 -5.52 -2.42
CA SER A 202 4.35 -4.55 -2.05
C SER A 202 4.55 -4.46 -0.53
N ALA A 203 3.50 -4.62 0.28
CA ALA A 203 3.60 -4.60 1.74
C ALA A 203 4.53 -5.72 2.27
N PRO A 204 4.27 -7.02 2.02
CA PRO A 204 5.19 -8.08 2.44
C PRO A 204 6.53 -8.03 1.71
N GLY A 205 6.58 -7.64 0.43
CA GLY A 205 7.84 -7.51 -0.31
C GLY A 205 8.75 -6.40 0.22
N GLY A 206 8.16 -5.27 0.61
CA GLY A 206 8.86 -4.17 1.27
C GLY A 206 9.37 -4.58 2.64
N ILE A 207 8.55 -5.25 3.47
CA ILE A 207 8.97 -5.80 4.77
C ILE A 207 10.13 -6.80 4.58
N LEU A 208 10.01 -7.69 3.61
CA LEU A 208 11.03 -8.68 3.27
C LEU A 208 12.39 -8.01 3.01
N MET A 209 12.42 -7.06 2.08
CA MET A 209 13.66 -6.37 1.70
C MET A 209 14.18 -5.48 2.83
N ALA A 210 13.29 -4.78 3.54
CA ALA A 210 13.65 -3.95 4.67
C ALA A 210 14.36 -4.75 5.77
N LYS A 211 13.77 -5.86 6.20
CA LYS A 211 14.29 -6.69 7.29
C LYS A 211 15.47 -7.56 6.85
N LEU A 212 15.66 -7.76 5.55
CA LEU A 212 16.86 -8.38 5.00
C LEU A 212 18.05 -7.40 4.98
N MET A 213 17.82 -6.15 4.54
CA MET A 213 18.86 -5.13 4.39
C MET A 213 19.20 -4.41 5.71
N MET A 214 18.21 -4.10 6.55
CA MET A 214 18.41 -3.50 7.87
C MET A 214 17.59 -4.29 8.91
N PRO A 215 18.08 -5.46 9.33
CA PRO A 215 17.39 -6.26 10.34
C PRO A 215 17.34 -5.54 11.70
N ASP A 216 16.31 -5.85 12.49
CA ASP A 216 16.20 -5.31 13.84
C ASP A 216 17.32 -5.86 14.73
N PRO A 217 17.97 -5.02 15.55
CA PRO A 217 18.98 -5.48 16.47
C PRO A 217 18.36 -6.42 17.52
N PRO A 218 19.10 -7.42 18.04
CA PRO A 218 18.57 -8.42 18.97
C PRO A 218 17.97 -7.84 20.26
N GLU A 219 18.46 -6.67 20.67
CA GLU A 219 18.04 -5.94 21.87
C GLU A 219 16.73 -5.16 21.67
N LEU A 220 16.30 -4.98 20.41
CA LEU A 220 15.01 -4.35 20.14
C LEU A 220 13.89 -5.32 20.51
N ALA A 221 13.26 -5.08 21.67
CA ALA A 221 12.02 -5.74 22.01
C ALA A 221 10.99 -5.45 20.91
N VAL A 222 10.38 -6.52 20.37
CA VAL A 222 9.27 -6.44 19.40
C VAL A 222 8.07 -5.68 20.00
N ASP A 223 8.05 -5.55 21.34
CA ASP A 223 6.94 -5.10 22.17
C ASP A 223 7.07 -3.65 22.69
N ALA A 224 8.07 -2.87 22.25
CA ALA A 224 8.28 -1.51 22.79
C ALA A 224 7.14 -0.51 22.48
N ALA A 225 6.23 -0.86 21.56
CA ALA A 225 4.92 -0.22 21.45
C ALA A 225 3.90 -1.13 22.13
N THR A 226 3.75 -0.91 23.44
CA THR A 226 2.85 -1.60 24.37
C THR A 226 1.46 -1.87 23.79
N ASP A 227 0.85 -2.93 24.30
CA ASP A 227 -0.54 -3.40 24.21
C ASP A 227 -1.66 -2.34 24.40
N ALA A 228 -1.30 -1.05 24.51
CA ALA A 228 -2.20 0.04 24.26
C ALA A 228 -2.75 -0.14 22.85
N GLN A 229 -4.06 -0.12 22.73
CA GLN A 229 -4.73 0.07 21.45
C GLN A 229 -4.01 1.22 20.76
N ILE A 230 -3.23 0.92 19.71
CA ILE A 230 -2.74 1.95 18.79
C ILE A 230 -4.01 2.55 18.25
N ALA A 231 -4.49 3.60 18.91
CA ALA A 231 -5.44 4.52 18.35
C ALA A 231 -4.66 5.09 17.17
N LEU A 232 -5.03 4.63 15.98
CA LEU A 232 -4.57 5.24 14.74
C LEU A 232 -4.77 6.73 14.97
N HIS A 233 -3.70 7.50 14.97
CA HIS A 233 -3.82 8.87 15.47
C HIS A 233 -4.79 9.64 14.59
N GLU A 234 -5.83 10.16 15.25
CA GLU A 234 -7.04 10.69 14.61
C GLU A 234 -7.05 12.23 14.55
N ASP A 235 -5.93 12.93 14.80
CA ASP A 235 -5.93 14.41 14.91
C ASP A 235 -5.04 15.12 13.86
N ASP A 236 -5.69 15.85 12.94
CA ASP A 236 -5.90 17.32 13.03
C ASP A 236 -7.00 17.70 12.00
N GLU A 237 -8.11 18.30 12.47
CA GLU A 237 -9.37 18.57 11.73
C GLU A 237 -10.15 17.35 11.23
N HIS A 238 -10.82 16.62 12.13
CA HIS A 238 -11.94 15.79 11.69
C HIS A 238 -12.94 16.66 10.93
N ALA A 239 -13.11 16.35 9.64
CA ALA A 239 -14.19 16.89 8.85
C ALA A 239 -15.50 16.79 9.64
N ALA A 240 -16.22 17.90 9.79
CA ALA A 240 -17.45 17.94 10.58
C ALA A 240 -18.52 16.98 10.05
N ASN A 241 -18.44 16.63 8.77
CA ASN A 241 -19.32 15.68 8.10
C ASN A 241 -18.65 15.11 6.85
N VAL A 242 -19.29 14.11 6.24
CA VAL A 242 -18.81 13.41 5.04
C VAL A 242 -18.58 14.34 3.84
N ILE A 243 -19.34 15.43 3.72
CA ILE A 243 -19.21 16.39 2.62
C ILE A 243 -17.94 17.22 2.80
N MET A 244 -17.64 17.65 4.03
CA MET A 244 -16.39 18.33 4.37
C MET A 244 -15.20 17.41 4.13
N ALA A 245 -15.31 16.11 4.45
CA ALA A 245 -14.25 15.13 4.20
C ALA A 245 -13.97 14.98 2.70
N ALA A 246 -15.03 14.90 1.89
CA ALA A 246 -14.92 14.87 0.44
C ALA A 246 -14.22 16.12 -0.11
N SER A 247 -14.60 17.30 0.39
CA SER A 247 -14.02 18.58 -0.03
C SER A 247 -12.55 18.72 0.35
N GLN A 248 -12.15 18.32 1.57
CA GLN A 248 -10.76 18.36 2.02
C GLN A 248 -9.90 17.36 1.23
N GLY A 249 -10.41 16.16 0.99
CA GLY A 249 -9.73 15.17 0.15
C GLY A 249 -9.55 15.64 -1.29
N ALA A 250 -10.56 16.29 -1.87
CA ALA A 250 -10.46 16.88 -3.21
C ALA A 250 -9.49 18.07 -3.30
N GLN A 251 -9.24 18.79 -2.20
CA GLN A 251 -8.23 19.86 -2.17
C GLN A 251 -6.80 19.33 -2.01
N THR A 252 -6.65 18.17 -1.38
CA THR A 252 -5.34 17.54 -1.14
C THR A 252 -4.84 16.77 -2.36
N GLY A 253 -5.77 16.12 -3.10
CA GLY A 253 -5.48 15.42 -4.35
C GLY A 253 -5.22 16.37 -5.51
#